data_AF-A0AAU2MHF4-F1
#
_entry.id   AF-A0AAU2MHF4-F1
#
_cell.length_a   1.000
_cell.length_b   1.000
_cell.length_c   1.000
_cell.angle_alpha   90.00
_cell.angle_beta   90.00
_cell.angle_gamma   90.00
#
_symmetry.space_group_name_H-M   'P 1'
#
loop_
_entity.id
_entity.type
_entity.pdbx_description
1 polymer ?
#
loop_
_entity_poly.entity_id
_entity_poly.type
_entity_poly.pdbx_seq_one_letter_code
_entity_poly.pdbx_strand_id
1 'polypeptide(L)'
;MTWTGRVQAGPARPDRHCDISRDGRRAVVDTTGPFDAPGRGWQDAGQVSDVVLVDMATGARTPLARTEADRHPRHPHPVFTPDGTAVLYNHGDPSTGEVAVARVPLPREDSSP
;
A
#
# COMPACT_ATOMS: atom_id res chain seq x y z
N MET A 1 -0.42 15.64 -27.38
CA MET A 1 0.26 14.56 -26.65
C MET A 1 -0.71 13.40 -26.61
N THR A 2 -0.49 12.36 -27.40
CA THR A 2 -1.45 11.26 -27.60
C THR A 2 -0.81 10.00 -27.02
N TRP A 3 -1.40 9.47 -25.95
CA TRP A 3 -0.92 8.25 -25.30
C TRP A 3 -1.43 7.05 -26.10
N THR A 4 -0.56 6.39 -26.86
CA THR A 4 -0.90 5.29 -27.79
C THR A 4 -0.57 3.90 -27.24
N GLY A 5 -0.05 3.79 -26.03
CA GLY A 5 0.35 2.52 -25.44
C GLY A 5 -0.78 1.83 -24.71
N ARG A 6 -1.58 0.99 -25.36
CA ARG A 6 -2.51 0.12 -24.63
C ARG A 6 -1.70 -0.99 -23.96
N VAL A 7 -1.36 -0.80 -22.68
CA VAL A 7 -0.75 -1.87 -21.88
C VAL A 7 -1.85 -2.87 -21.54
N GLN A 8 -1.64 -4.15 -21.84
CA GLN A 8 -2.55 -5.19 -21.41
C GLN A 8 -2.49 -5.27 -19.88
N ALA A 9 -3.57 -4.85 -19.22
CA ALA A 9 -3.65 -4.95 -17.77
C ALA A 9 -3.54 -6.41 -17.37
N GLY A 10 -2.57 -6.73 -16.51
CA GLY A 10 -2.56 -7.98 -15.78
C GLY A 10 -3.82 -8.11 -14.92
N PRO A 11 -4.06 -9.26 -14.28
CA PRO A 11 -5.19 -9.42 -13.38
C PRO A 11 -5.24 -8.27 -12.36
N ALA A 12 -6.38 -7.56 -12.31
CA ALA A 12 -6.59 -6.44 -11.40
C ALA A 12 -6.24 -6.85 -9.97
N ARG A 13 -5.36 -6.08 -9.33
CA ARG A 13 -4.92 -6.27 -7.94
C ARG A 13 -5.90 -5.58 -7.00
N PRO A 14 -6.05 -6.04 -5.75
CA PRO A 14 -7.01 -5.49 -4.80
C PRO A 14 -6.60 -4.12 -4.22
N ASP A 15 -5.81 -3.32 -4.93
CA ASP A 15 -5.34 -2.00 -4.49
C ASP A 15 -6.52 -1.02 -4.40
N ARG A 16 -6.60 -0.23 -3.32
CA ARG A 16 -7.78 0.62 -3.05
C ARG A 16 -7.46 2.11 -3.07
N HIS A 17 -6.55 2.54 -2.22
CA HIS A 17 -6.01 3.89 -2.17
C HIS A 17 -4.53 3.86 -2.50
N CYS A 18 -4.03 4.99 -2.98
CA CYS A 18 -2.61 5.13 -3.26
C CYS A 18 -2.11 6.52 -2.92
N ASP A 19 -0.81 6.59 -2.69
CA ASP A 19 -0.01 7.81 -2.73
C ASP A 19 1.24 7.54 -3.58
N ILE A 20 1.81 8.59 -4.15
CA ILE A 20 2.97 8.52 -5.06
C ILE A 20 4.10 9.37 -4.47
N SER A 21 5.31 8.82 -4.46
CA SER A 21 6.49 9.54 -3.97
C SER A 21 6.73 10.81 -4.79
N ARG A 22 7.35 11.83 -4.18
CA ARG A 22 7.60 13.13 -4.83
C ARG A 22 8.37 13.02 -6.15
N ASP A 23 9.25 12.04 -6.27
CA ASP A 23 10.05 11.77 -7.48
C ASP A 23 9.34 10.83 -8.47
N GLY A 24 8.14 10.34 -8.15
CA GLY A 24 7.34 9.44 -8.97
C GLY A 24 7.90 8.01 -9.12
N ARG A 25 8.99 7.67 -8.42
CA ARG A 25 9.65 6.36 -8.54
C ARG A 25 8.95 5.26 -7.76
N ARG A 26 8.17 5.63 -6.75
CA ARG A 26 7.49 4.70 -5.86
C ARG A 26 6.03 5.09 -5.71
N ALA A 27 5.17 4.09 -5.57
CA ALA A 27 3.83 4.28 -5.02
C ALA A 27 3.70 3.48 -3.73
N VAL A 28 2.81 3.90 -2.85
CA VAL A 28 2.34 3.07 -1.74
C VAL A 28 0.84 2.89 -1.89
N VAL A 29 0.37 1.68 -1.62
CA VAL A 29 -1.05 1.33 -1.71
C VAL A 29 -1.50 0.60 -0.46
N ASP A 30 -2.79 0.67 -0.18
CA ASP A 30 -3.47 -0.28 0.70
C ASP A 30 -4.27 -1.30 -0.11
N THR A 31 -4.36 -2.53 0.41
CA THR A 31 -5.03 -3.64 -0.27
C THR A 31 -6.39 -3.95 0.34
N THR A 32 -7.31 -4.50 -0.46
CA THR A 32 -8.51 -5.16 0.01
C THR A 32 -8.19 -6.63 0.28
N GLY A 33 -7.77 -6.92 1.52
CA GLY A 33 -7.31 -8.24 1.95
C GLY A 33 -5.79 -8.41 2.02
N PRO A 34 -5.31 -9.57 2.51
CA PRO A 34 -3.88 -9.88 2.56
C PRO A 34 -3.21 -9.86 1.18
N PHE A 35 -2.05 -9.20 1.06
CA PHE A 35 -1.26 -9.10 -0.16
C PHE A 35 -0.78 -10.46 -0.70
N ASP A 36 -0.57 -11.42 0.21
CA ASP A 36 -0.07 -12.77 -0.06
C ASP A 36 -1.18 -13.81 -0.22
N ALA A 37 -2.45 -13.40 -0.19
CA ALA A 37 -3.60 -14.28 -0.38
C ALA A 37 -4.31 -14.03 -1.72
N PRO A 38 -4.91 -15.07 -2.33
CA PRO A 38 -5.83 -14.86 -3.45
C PRO A 38 -7.05 -14.06 -2.97
N GLY A 39 -7.53 -13.14 -3.80
CA GLY A 39 -8.71 -12.32 -3.48
C GLY A 39 -8.94 -11.25 -4.55
N ARG A 40 -10.17 -10.74 -4.63
CA ARG A 40 -10.54 -9.58 -5.46
C ARG A 40 -11.54 -8.72 -4.71
N GLY A 41 -11.18 -7.45 -4.48
CA GLY A 41 -12.02 -6.59 -3.65
C GLY A 41 -12.16 -7.17 -2.24
N TRP A 42 -13.32 -6.97 -1.61
CA TRP A 42 -13.57 -7.43 -0.23
C TRP A 42 -13.83 -8.93 -0.08
N GLN A 43 -13.86 -9.68 -1.17
CA GLN A 43 -14.02 -11.13 -1.13
C GLN A 43 -12.78 -11.73 -0.46
N ASP A 44 -12.99 -12.47 0.63
CA ASP A 44 -11.95 -13.10 1.45
C ASP A 44 -10.94 -12.12 2.08
N ALA A 45 -11.30 -10.84 2.20
CA ALA A 45 -10.40 -9.82 2.74
C ALA A 45 -10.07 -9.98 4.24
N GLY A 46 -10.84 -10.78 4.98
CA GLY A 46 -10.55 -11.11 6.38
C GLY A 46 -10.49 -9.91 7.33
N GLN A 47 -11.07 -8.76 6.96
CA GLN A 47 -10.92 -7.47 7.65
C GLN A 47 -9.46 -7.04 7.82
N VAL A 48 -8.63 -7.35 6.82
CA VAL A 48 -7.21 -7.03 6.80
C VAL A 48 -6.89 -6.19 5.58
N SER A 49 -5.92 -5.30 5.74
CA SER A 49 -5.29 -4.57 4.65
C SER A 49 -3.79 -4.52 4.85
N ASP A 50 -3.05 -4.68 3.77
CA ASP A 50 -1.61 -4.52 3.76
C ASP A 50 -1.22 -3.19 3.14
N VAL A 51 -0.21 -2.55 3.74
CA VAL A 51 0.49 -1.41 3.16
C VAL A 51 1.64 -1.94 2.31
N VAL A 52 1.62 -1.62 1.02
CA VAL A 52 2.55 -2.20 0.04
C VAL A 52 3.27 -1.09 -0.72
N LEU A 53 4.60 -1.14 -0.72
CA LEU A 53 5.44 -0.31 -1.58
C LEU A 53 5.48 -0.91 -2.98
N VAL A 54 5.39 -0.06 -4.00
CA VAL A 54 5.47 -0.44 -5.41
C VAL A 54 6.57 0.36 -6.07
N ASP A 55 7.53 -0.34 -6.66
CA ASP A 55 8.51 0.26 -7.58
C ASP A 55 7.82 0.55 -8.91
N MET A 56 7.81 1.81 -9.33
CA MET A 56 7.05 2.25 -10.50
C MET A 56 7.74 1.92 -11.83
N ALA A 57 9.04 1.62 -11.82
CA ALA A 57 9.77 1.25 -13.03
C ALA A 57 9.59 -0.22 -13.39
N THR A 58 9.53 -1.09 -12.39
CA THR A 58 9.53 -2.55 -12.52
C THR A 58 8.19 -3.19 -12.16
N GLY A 59 7.36 -2.48 -11.39
CA GLY A 59 6.17 -3.05 -10.77
C GLY A 59 6.47 -4.00 -9.60
N ALA A 60 7.73 -4.07 -9.13
CA ALA A 60 8.09 -4.87 -7.97
C ALA A 60 7.36 -4.35 -6.72
N ARG A 61 6.99 -5.26 -5.81
CA ARG A 61 6.14 -4.95 -4.66
C ARG A 61 6.77 -5.46 -3.37
N THR A 62 6.75 -4.63 -2.34
CA THR A 62 7.31 -4.94 -1.03
C THR A 62 6.25 -4.72 0.04
N PRO A 63 5.80 -5.75 0.77
CA PRO A 63 4.91 -5.55 1.91
C PRO A 63 5.66 -4.78 3.00
N LEU A 64 5.02 -3.74 3.54
CA LEU A 64 5.59 -2.90 4.60
C LEU A 64 4.92 -3.18 5.95
N ALA A 65 3.59 -3.27 5.97
CA ALA A 65 2.82 -3.50 7.18
C ALA A 65 1.51 -4.22 6.88
N ARG A 66 0.93 -4.84 7.92
CA ARG A 66 -0.41 -5.43 7.93
C ARG A 66 -1.21 -4.78 9.05
N THR A 67 -2.48 -4.46 8.78
CA THR A 67 -3.39 -3.87 9.77
C THR A 67 -4.80 -4.42 9.62
N GLU A 68 -5.58 -4.37 10.69
CA GLU A 68 -7.02 -4.51 10.58
C GLU A 68 -7.57 -3.35 9.75
N ALA A 69 -8.55 -3.66 8.89
CA ALA A 69 -9.24 -2.72 8.05
C ALA A 69 -10.74 -3.07 7.95
N ASP A 70 -11.58 -2.07 8.19
CA ASP A 70 -13.03 -2.12 8.02
C ASP A 70 -13.45 -0.86 7.23
N ARG A 71 -14.63 -0.29 7.48
CA ARG A 71 -15.06 1.04 7.04
C ARG A 71 -14.31 2.17 7.74
N HIS A 72 -14.46 3.38 7.21
CA HIS A 72 -14.02 4.60 7.90
C HIS A 72 -14.47 4.62 9.37
N PRO A 73 -13.58 5.00 10.30
CA PRO A 73 -12.27 5.61 10.08
C PRO A 73 -11.07 4.63 9.92
N ARG A 74 -11.28 3.30 9.84
CA ARG A 74 -10.20 2.29 9.88
C ARG A 74 -9.52 2.00 8.54
N HIS A 75 -9.70 2.82 7.51
CA HIS A 75 -8.99 2.61 6.24
C HIS A 75 -7.53 3.04 6.36
N PRO A 76 -6.54 2.24 5.95
CA PRO A 76 -5.13 2.57 6.15
C PRO A 76 -4.68 3.88 5.50
N HIS A 77 -5.16 4.22 4.30
CA HIS A 77 -4.84 5.49 3.61
C HIS A 77 -3.33 5.83 3.68
N PRO A 78 -2.46 4.97 3.14
CA PRO A 78 -1.04 5.15 3.30
C PRO A 78 -0.56 6.38 2.53
N VAL A 79 0.34 7.16 3.16
CA VAL A 79 0.96 8.35 2.57
C VAL A 79 2.44 8.38 2.87
N PHE A 80 3.24 8.88 1.94
CA PHE A 80 4.67 9.07 2.17
C PHE A 80 4.93 10.24 3.15
N THR A 81 5.95 10.11 3.99
CA THR A 81 6.44 11.26 4.76
C THR A 81 7.11 12.28 3.82
N PRO A 82 7.07 13.59 4.12
CA PRO A 82 7.63 14.62 3.24
C PRO A 82 9.13 14.50 2.95
N ASP A 83 9.88 13.84 3.85
CA ASP A 83 11.31 13.53 3.73
C ASP A 83 11.57 12.23 2.94
N GLY A 84 10.53 11.49 2.57
CA GLY A 84 10.63 10.24 1.82
C GLY A 84 11.20 9.06 2.61
N THR A 85 11.28 9.12 3.94
CA THR A 85 11.91 8.07 4.75
C THR A 85 10.95 7.00 5.27
N ALA A 86 9.65 7.26 5.24
CA ALA A 86 8.63 6.37 5.79
C ALA A 86 7.27 6.54 5.11
N VAL A 87 6.34 5.68 5.51
CA VAL A 87 4.92 5.77 5.22
C VAL A 87 4.15 5.92 6.53
N LEU A 88 3.15 6.80 6.53
CA LEU A 88 2.14 6.92 7.57
C LEU A 88 0.86 6.24 7.12
N TYR A 89 0.15 5.59 8.04
CA TYR A 89 -1.13 4.93 7.75
C TYR A 89 -2.00 4.83 9.01
N ASN A 90 -3.31 4.72 8.84
CA ASN A 90 -4.22 4.39 9.94
C ASN A 90 -4.09 2.91 10.29
N HIS A 91 -3.81 2.62 11.55
CA HIS A 91 -3.73 1.28 12.11
C HIS A 91 -4.96 0.99 12.96
N GLY A 92 -5.59 -0.16 12.72
CA GLY A 92 -6.60 -0.74 13.59
C GLY A 92 -5.99 -1.87 14.39
N ASP A 93 -6.13 -1.82 15.72
CA ASP A 93 -5.76 -2.94 16.60
C ASP A 93 -6.98 -3.85 16.79
N PRO A 94 -6.95 -5.10 16.28
CA PRO A 94 -8.09 -6.01 16.37
C PRO A 94 -8.36 -6.51 17.79
N SER A 95 -7.38 -6.41 18.69
CA SER A 95 -7.53 -6.89 20.07
C SER A 95 -8.25 -5.89 20.97
N THR A 96 -8.11 -4.60 20.67
CA THR A 96 -8.66 -3.50 21.48
C THR A 96 -9.76 -2.72 20.74
N GLY A 97 -9.80 -2.82 19.41
CA GLY A 97 -10.64 -1.98 18.56
C GLY A 97 -10.13 -0.54 18.46
N GLU A 98 -8.94 -0.21 18.93
CA GLU A 98 -8.38 1.13 18.84
C GLU A 98 -7.95 1.49 17.41
N VAL A 99 -7.89 2.80 17.14
CA VAL A 99 -7.38 3.35 15.87
C VAL A 99 -6.29 4.36 16.16
N ALA A 100 -5.14 4.20 15.53
CA ALA A 100 -3.99 5.09 15.66
C ALA A 100 -3.38 5.44 14.29
N VAL A 101 -2.52 6.45 14.24
CA VAL A 101 -1.64 6.67 13.09
C VAL A 101 -0.32 5.97 13.35
N ALA A 102 0.02 5.01 12.51
CA ALA A 102 1.27 4.27 12.56
C ALA A 102 2.27 4.78 11.51
N ARG A 103 3.55 4.53 11.75
CA ARG A 103 4.66 4.84 10.85
C ARG A 103 5.45 3.58 10.54
N VAL A 104 5.69 3.30 9.26
CA VAL A 104 6.59 2.23 8.81
C VAL A 104 7.76 2.82 8.01
N PRO A 105 9.03 2.60 8.41
CA PRO A 105 10.18 3.05 7.64
C PRO A 105 10.23 2.40 6.26
N LEU A 106 10.66 3.15 5.25
CA LEU A 106 10.95 2.55 3.94
C LEU A 106 12.26 1.75 4.00
N PRO A 107 12.37 0.68 3.19
CA PRO A 107 13.65 0.01 2.98
C PRO A 107 14.69 1.04 2.52
N ARG A 108 15.89 0.98 3.12
CA ARG A 108 17.01 1.76 2.61
C ARG A 108 17.31 1.24 1.20
N GLU A 109 17.49 2.15 0.26
CA GLU A 109 18.18 1.79 -0.98
C GLU A 109 19.59 1.43 -0.53
N ASP A 110 19.96 0.16 -0.62
CA ASP A 110 21.36 -0.22 -0.41
C ASP A 110 22.17 0.68 -1.34
N SER A 111 23.01 1.52 -0.75
CA SER A 111 23.92 2.36 -1.51
C SER A 111 24.89 1.41 -2.19
N SER A 112 24.57 1.04 -3.44
CA SER A 112 25.49 0.28 -4.26
C SER A 112 26.80 1.08 -4.31
N PRO A 113 27.94 0.51 -3.88
CA PRO A 113 29.22 1.20 -3.88
C PRO A 113 29.65 1.61 -5.30
#